data_AF-A0A0Q4R1A5-F1
#
_entry.id   AF-A0A0Q4R1A5-F1
#
_cell.length_a   1.000
_cell.length_b   1.000
_cell.length_c   1.000
_cell.angle_alpha   90.00
_cell.angle_beta   90.00
_cell.angle_gamma   90.00
#
_symmetry.space_group_name_H-M   'P 1'
#
loop_
_entity.id
_entity.type
_entity.pdbx_description
1 polymer ?
#
loop_
_entity_poly.entity_id
_entity_poly.type
_entity_poly.pdbx_seq_one_letter_code
_entity_poly.pdbx_strand_id
1 'polypeptide(L)'
;MSDFDQPHYLRMARVAYRQAGDREPLLIVVLASIHAGNGGQLVGTQALAYHRDTDRFVRLFTHSTGTNNNQEVRFIQAGLLRGAFVTVEPTTDAPFGYWVTVARSSDPTAPYRTVLRYRSATGYNDGNALPVIDSEMPQILQRLSLWRPGQPLPLPASGCSKPTLKNGALWCM
;
A
#
# COMPACT_ATOMS: atom_id res chain seq x y z
N MET A 1 -6.76 26.51 4.45
CA MET A 1 -6.86 25.07 4.81
C MET A 1 -7.98 24.96 5.82
N SER A 2 -8.97 24.11 5.56
CA SER A 2 -10.04 23.86 6.53
C SER A 2 -9.54 22.89 7.61
N ASP A 3 -10.19 22.85 8.79
CA ASP A 3 -9.84 21.88 9.83
C ASP A 3 -10.00 20.42 9.35
N PHE A 4 -10.88 20.19 8.36
CA PHE A 4 -11.07 18.90 7.71
C PHE A 4 -9.87 18.44 6.87
N ASP A 5 -8.92 19.33 6.57
CA ASP A 5 -7.70 19.01 5.80
C ASP A 5 -6.46 18.81 6.69
N GLN A 6 -6.57 19.10 7.99
CA GLN A 6 -5.43 19.06 8.92
C GLN A 6 -5.36 17.71 9.65
N PRO A 7 -4.16 17.19 9.93
CA PRO A 7 -4.01 16.00 10.75
C PRO A 7 -4.44 16.29 12.19
N HIS A 8 -5.44 15.55 12.68
CA HIS A 8 -5.98 15.68 14.03
C HIS A 8 -5.74 14.42 14.87
N TYR A 9 -5.71 13.24 14.24
CA TYR A 9 -5.52 11.97 14.92
C TYR A 9 -4.28 11.24 14.42
N LEU A 10 -3.49 10.69 15.35
CA LEU A 10 -2.46 9.72 15.04
C LEU A 10 -3.08 8.31 15.06
N ARG A 11 -3.24 7.68 13.89
CA ARG A 11 -3.79 6.32 13.80
C ARG A 11 -2.73 5.24 13.96
N MET A 12 -1.52 5.50 13.47
CA MET A 12 -0.40 4.58 13.58
C MET A 12 0.92 5.34 13.56
N ALA A 13 1.87 4.95 14.41
CA ALA A 13 3.28 5.27 14.28
C ALA A 13 4.08 3.98 14.48
N ARG A 14 4.93 3.59 13.52
CA ARG A 14 5.77 2.40 13.66
C ARG A 14 7.10 2.53 12.93
N VAL A 15 8.10 1.86 13.48
CA VAL A 15 9.38 1.66 12.84
C VAL A 15 9.26 0.53 11.80
N ALA A 16 9.85 0.73 10.64
CA ALA A 16 9.88 -0.26 9.56
C ALA A 16 11.24 -0.27 8.87
N TYR A 17 11.57 -1.40 8.25
CA TYR A 17 12.85 -1.61 7.57
C TYR A 17 12.58 -2.01 6.13
N ARG A 18 13.29 -1.40 5.18
CA ARG A 18 13.08 -1.66 3.75
C ARG A 18 13.58 -3.02 3.34
N GLN A 19 14.63 -3.50 4.00
CA GLN A 19 15.22 -4.81 3.77
C GLN A 19 15.42 -5.54 5.10
N ALA A 20 15.77 -6.82 5.03
CA ALA A 20 16.27 -7.55 6.20
C ALA A 20 17.70 -7.07 6.51
N GLY A 21 17.99 -6.77 7.77
CA GLY A 21 19.31 -6.26 8.18
C GLY A 21 19.58 -4.78 7.88
N ASP A 22 18.59 -4.05 7.34
CA ASP A 22 18.64 -2.60 7.15
C ASP A 22 18.91 -1.90 8.49
N ARG A 23 19.87 -0.97 8.51
CA ARG A 23 20.25 -0.19 9.70
C ARG A 23 19.63 1.20 9.72
N GLU A 24 18.95 1.58 8.64
CA GLU A 24 18.32 2.87 8.48
C GLU A 24 16.80 2.72 8.47
N PRO A 25 16.18 2.70 9.66
CA PRO A 25 14.74 2.54 9.78
C PRO A 25 13.98 3.71 9.17
N LEU A 26 12.78 3.40 8.70
CA LEU A 26 11.73 4.38 8.40
C LEU A 26 10.79 4.50 9.59
N LEU A 27 10.38 5.73 9.89
CA LEU A 27 9.21 6.00 10.72
C LEU A 27 8.00 6.13 9.78
N ILE A 28 7.08 5.17 9.87
CA ILE A 28 5.80 5.21 9.16
C ILE A 28 4.76 5.83 10.09
N VAL A 29 4.12 6.89 9.63
CA VAL A 29 3.09 7.62 10.35
C VAL A 29 1.81 7.62 9.52
N VAL A 30 0.69 7.24 10.12
CA VAL A 30 -0.64 7.38 9.54
C VAL A 30 -1.42 8.37 10.40
N LEU A 31 -1.77 9.49 9.77
CA LEU A 31 -2.54 10.58 10.36
C LEU A 31 -3.94 10.58 9.76
N ALA A 32 -4.89 11.14 10.48
CA ALA A 32 -6.23 11.36 9.95
C ALA A 32 -6.81 12.71 10.37
N SER A 33 -7.64 13.28 9.51
CA SER A 33 -8.37 14.52 9.79
C SER A 33 -9.52 14.31 10.78
N ILE A 34 -10.18 15.39 11.19
CA ILE A 34 -11.54 15.27 11.73
C ILE A 34 -12.47 14.67 10.69
N HIS A 35 -13.54 14.01 11.16
CA HIS A 35 -14.58 13.53 10.27
C HIS A 35 -15.35 14.72 9.71
N ALA A 36 -15.59 14.72 8.40
CA ALA A 36 -16.51 15.62 7.74
C ALA A 36 -17.97 15.26 8.10
N GLY A 37 -18.90 16.18 7.84
CA GLY A 37 -20.32 15.99 8.17
C GLY A 37 -21.00 14.78 7.50
N ASN A 38 -20.38 14.21 6.46
CA ASN A 38 -20.84 12.97 5.80
C ASN A 38 -20.16 11.70 6.34
N GLY A 39 -19.39 11.78 7.42
CA GLY A 39 -18.61 10.67 7.98
C GLY A 39 -17.29 10.37 7.25
N GLY A 40 -16.96 11.11 6.19
CA GLY A 40 -15.68 11.01 5.51
C GLY A 40 -14.53 11.55 6.35
N GLN A 41 -13.32 11.07 6.09
CA GLN A 41 -12.09 11.40 6.81
C GLN A 41 -10.93 11.29 5.83
N LEU A 42 -10.03 12.27 5.83
CA LEU A 42 -8.78 12.16 5.10
C LEU A 42 -7.79 11.36 5.94
N VAL A 43 -7.13 10.38 5.31
CA VAL A 43 -6.10 9.56 5.94
C VAL A 43 -4.81 9.74 5.16
N GLY A 44 -3.78 10.28 5.82
CA GLY A 44 -2.46 10.52 5.25
C GLY A 44 -1.44 9.52 5.77
N THR A 45 -0.82 8.77 4.86
CA THR A 45 0.35 7.93 5.18
C THR A 45 1.63 8.67 4.81
N GLN A 46 2.61 8.64 5.71
CA GLN A 46 3.94 9.22 5.50
C GLN A 46 5.01 8.21 5.88
N ALA A 47 6.13 8.21 5.14
CA ALA A 47 7.37 7.56 5.56
C ALA A 47 8.45 8.62 5.73
N LEU A 48 9.07 8.61 6.90
CA LEU A 48 10.11 9.55 7.30
C LEU A 48 11.42 8.79 7.53
N ALA A 49 12.51 9.28 6.98
CA ALA A 49 13.87 8.85 7.31
C ALA A 49 14.51 9.89 8.23
N TYR A 50 15.28 9.43 9.22
CA TYR A 50 16.01 10.33 10.11
C TYR A 50 17.46 10.50 9.60
N HIS A 51 17.81 11.72 9.20
CA HIS A 51 19.13 12.09 8.74
C HIS A 51 19.95 12.62 9.90
N ARG A 52 20.86 11.79 10.43
CA ARG A 52 21.68 12.09 11.61
C ARG A 52 22.57 13.31 11.41
N ASP A 53 23.16 13.46 10.23
CA ASP A 53 24.09 14.56 9.92
C ASP A 53 23.45 15.94 10.03
N THR A 54 22.12 16.01 9.85
CA THR A 54 21.35 17.26 9.91
C THR A 54 20.35 17.30 11.07
N ASP A 55 20.30 16.26 11.90
CA ASP A 55 19.33 16.05 12.97
C ASP A 55 17.87 16.32 12.55
N ARG A 56 17.45 15.73 11.42
CA ARG A 56 16.13 16.02 10.82
C ARG A 56 15.46 14.79 10.26
N PHE A 57 14.13 14.79 10.32
CA PHE A 57 13.32 13.87 9.54
C PHE A 57 13.10 14.41 8.12
N VAL A 58 13.38 13.57 7.14
CA VAL A 58 13.10 13.82 5.72
C VAL A 58 11.96 12.90 5.30
N ARG A 59 10.96 13.47 4.63
CA ARG A 59 9.82 12.71 4.12
C ARG A 59 10.15 12.06 2.80
N LEU A 60 10.17 10.73 2.78
CA LEU A 60 10.48 9.94 1.60
C LEU A 60 9.22 9.46 0.87
N PHE A 61 8.09 9.33 1.57
CA PHE A 61 6.81 8.96 0.97
C PHE A 61 5.69 9.76 1.63
N THR A 62 4.71 10.15 0.82
CA THR A 62 3.43 10.64 1.32
C THR A 62 2.32 10.25 0.34
N HIS A 63 1.20 9.80 0.89
CA HIS A 63 -0.01 9.56 0.11
C HIS A 63 -1.22 9.82 1.00
N SER A 64 -2.25 10.47 0.47
CA SER A 64 -3.49 10.73 1.20
C SER A 64 -4.66 10.09 0.46
N THR A 65 -5.52 9.42 1.22
CA THR A 65 -6.76 8.82 0.71
C THR A 65 -7.96 9.40 1.46
N GLY A 66 -9.14 9.38 0.84
CA GLY A 66 -10.39 9.59 1.57
C GLY A 66 -10.89 8.28 2.19
N THR A 67 -11.73 8.33 3.22
CA THR A 67 -12.42 7.14 3.76
C THR A 67 -13.71 6.86 2.99
N ASN A 68 -13.51 6.25 1.82
CA ASN A 68 -14.43 5.29 1.22
C ASN A 68 -14.81 4.09 2.09
N ASN A 69 -13.77 3.55 2.76
CA ASN A 69 -13.50 2.13 3.03
C ASN A 69 -12.86 1.33 1.86
N ASN A 70 -12.72 1.97 0.69
CA ASN A 70 -12.28 1.34 -0.55
C ASN A 70 -10.83 1.68 -0.92
N GLN A 71 -10.11 2.39 -0.06
CA GLN A 71 -8.73 2.81 -0.27
C GLN A 71 -7.84 2.19 0.80
N GLU A 72 -6.65 1.76 0.38
CA GLU A 72 -5.64 1.24 1.31
C GLU A 72 -4.24 1.67 0.85
N VAL A 73 -3.42 2.08 1.81
CA VAL A 73 -1.98 2.30 1.62
C VAL A 73 -1.25 1.36 2.56
N ARG A 74 -0.43 0.46 2.02
CA ARG A 74 0.28 -0.56 2.78
C ARG A 74 1.77 -0.53 2.49
N PHE A 75 2.58 -0.42 3.54
CA PHE A 75 4.00 -0.72 3.47
C PHE A 75 4.23 -2.22 3.63
N ILE A 76 4.82 -2.85 2.61
CA ILE A 76 5.04 -4.30 2.58
C ILE A 76 6.23 -4.68 3.46
N GLN A 77 5.96 -5.47 4.49
CA GLN A 77 6.97 -5.85 5.50
C GLN A 77 7.75 -7.12 5.16
N ALA A 78 7.27 -7.94 4.22
CA ALA A 78 7.86 -9.24 3.92
C ALA A 78 7.68 -9.63 2.44
N GLY A 79 8.42 -10.65 2.01
CA GLY A 79 8.38 -11.17 0.65
C GLY A 79 9.13 -10.30 -0.37
N LEU A 80 8.92 -10.60 -1.65
CA LEU A 80 9.66 -10.00 -2.78
C LEU A 80 9.43 -8.49 -2.94
N LEU A 81 8.34 -7.97 -2.37
CA LEU A 81 8.01 -6.54 -2.33
C LEU A 81 8.36 -5.85 -1.03
N ARG A 82 9.07 -6.50 -0.10
CA ARG A 82 9.50 -5.86 1.15
C ARG A 82 10.09 -4.48 0.88
N GLY A 83 9.66 -3.52 1.70
CA GLY A 83 10.07 -2.12 1.60
C GLY A 83 9.27 -1.28 0.62
N ALA A 84 8.38 -1.86 -0.21
CA ALA A 84 7.52 -1.11 -1.12
C ALA A 84 6.28 -0.55 -0.42
N PHE A 85 5.74 0.54 -0.97
CA PHE A 85 4.36 0.95 -0.70
C PHE A 85 3.45 0.45 -1.82
N VAL A 86 2.34 -0.18 -1.45
CA VAL A 86 1.25 -0.51 -2.37
C VAL A 86 0.06 0.35 -1.98
N THR A 87 -0.53 1.02 -2.97
CA THR A 87 -1.68 1.90 -2.81
C THR A 87 -2.80 1.40 -3.71
N VAL A 88 -4.00 1.28 -3.16
CA VAL A 88 -5.23 0.97 -3.90
C VAL A 88 -6.23 2.10 -3.73
N GLU A 89 -6.76 2.57 -4.85
CA GLU A 89 -7.68 3.72 -4.92
C GLU A 89 -8.82 3.41 -5.89
N PRO A 90 -10.06 3.88 -5.64
CA PRO A 90 -11.17 3.73 -6.56
C PRO A 90 -10.84 4.32 -7.95
N THR A 91 -11.29 3.66 -9.01
CA THR A 91 -11.34 4.28 -10.34
C THR A 91 -12.50 5.28 -10.42
N THR A 92 -12.37 6.30 -11.28
CA THR A 92 -13.42 7.32 -11.48
C THR A 92 -14.32 7.02 -12.67
N ASP A 93 -14.02 5.96 -13.41
CA ASP A 93 -14.64 5.60 -14.68
C ASP A 93 -14.81 4.08 -14.81
N ALA A 94 -15.80 3.70 -15.63
CA ALA A 94 -16.17 2.30 -15.86
C ALA A 94 -15.09 1.53 -16.66
N PRO A 95 -14.90 0.22 -16.40
CA PRO A 95 -15.50 -0.52 -15.29
C PRO A 95 -14.94 -0.05 -13.94
N PHE A 96 -15.83 0.15 -12.97
CA PHE A 96 -15.46 0.62 -11.64
C PHE A 96 -14.71 -0.48 -10.88
N GLY A 97 -13.57 -0.13 -10.29
CA GLY A 97 -12.73 -1.02 -9.51
C GLY A 97 -11.63 -0.20 -8.85
N TYR A 98 -10.39 -0.69 -8.90
CA TYR A 98 -9.27 -0.02 -8.25
C TYR A 98 -8.11 0.28 -9.20
N TRP A 99 -7.43 1.39 -8.96
CA TRP A 99 -6.05 1.60 -9.37
C TRP A 99 -5.12 0.96 -8.34
N VAL A 100 -4.23 0.09 -8.79
CA VAL A 100 -3.12 -0.42 -7.96
C VAL A 100 -1.87 0.36 -8.35
N THR A 101 -1.21 0.97 -7.37
CA THR A 101 0.06 1.69 -7.55
C THR A 101 1.12 1.10 -6.61
N VAL A 102 2.31 0.82 -7.13
CA VAL A 102 3.46 0.39 -6.34
C VAL A 102 4.54 1.46 -6.40
N ALA A 103 4.99 1.90 -5.22
CA ALA A 103 6.11 2.80 -5.09
C ALA A 103 7.29 2.08 -4.42
N ARG A 104 8.49 2.28 -4.96
CA ARG A 104 9.75 1.78 -4.38
C ARG A 104 10.74 2.93 -4.26
N SER A 105 11.65 2.80 -3.31
CA SER A 105 12.83 3.64 -3.23
C SER A 105 14.06 2.82 -3.62
N SER A 106 14.97 3.42 -4.36
CA SER A 106 16.24 2.81 -4.81
C SER A 106 17.35 2.91 -3.77
N ASP A 107 17.22 3.80 -2.78
CA ASP A 107 18.27 4.14 -1.82
C ASP A 107 17.66 4.51 -0.44
N PRO A 108 18.40 4.32 0.66
CA PRO A 108 17.96 4.70 1.99
C PRO A 108 17.48 6.15 2.20
N THR A 109 17.94 7.09 1.40
CA THR A 109 17.60 8.52 1.49
C THR A 109 16.75 9.02 0.33
N ALA A 110 16.56 8.18 -0.70
CA ALA A 110 15.81 8.57 -1.88
C ALA A 110 14.29 8.55 -1.62
N PRO A 111 13.54 9.54 -2.14
CA PRO A 111 12.09 9.49 -2.16
C PRO A 111 11.58 8.25 -2.90
N TYR A 112 10.45 7.73 -2.44
CA TYR A 112 9.72 6.68 -3.12
C TYR A 112 9.17 7.18 -4.45
N ARG A 113 9.34 6.37 -5.49
CA ARG A 113 8.83 6.64 -6.84
C ARG A 113 7.93 5.52 -7.30
N THR A 114 6.89 5.88 -8.04
CA THR A 114 5.98 4.92 -8.67
C THR A 114 6.75 4.08 -9.70
N VAL A 115 6.71 2.77 -9.54
CA VAL A 115 7.33 1.79 -10.46
C VAL A 115 6.31 0.94 -11.21
N LEU A 116 5.06 0.94 -10.75
CA LEU A 116 3.95 0.24 -11.39
C LEU A 116 2.64 0.98 -11.07
N ARG A 117 1.79 1.16 -12.08
CA ARG A 117 0.40 1.57 -11.92
C ARG A 117 -0.47 0.88 -12.96
N TYR A 118 -1.55 0.23 -12.54
CA TYR A 118 -2.48 -0.46 -13.45
C TYR A 118 -3.87 -0.59 -12.82
N ARG A 119 -4.88 -0.90 -13.65
CA ARG A 119 -6.23 -1.21 -13.16
C ARG A 119 -6.28 -2.63 -12.60
N SER A 120 -6.75 -2.75 -11.36
CA SER A 120 -6.97 -4.00 -10.63
C SER A 120 -7.86 -4.95 -11.42
N ALA A 121 -7.60 -6.25 -11.29
CA ALA A 121 -8.55 -7.31 -11.67
C ALA A 121 -9.63 -7.52 -10.59
N THR A 122 -9.34 -7.17 -9.33
CA THR A 122 -10.31 -7.13 -8.23
C THR A 122 -11.31 -5.99 -8.41
N GLY A 123 -12.59 -6.31 -8.25
CA GLY A 123 -13.70 -5.37 -8.41
C GLY A 123 -14.43 -5.09 -7.09
N TYR A 124 -15.37 -4.15 -7.13
CA TYR A 124 -16.30 -3.98 -6.01
C TYR A 124 -17.23 -5.19 -5.89
N ASN A 125 -17.39 -5.69 -4.66
CA ASN A 125 -18.29 -6.80 -4.34
C ASN A 125 -18.10 -8.02 -5.26
N ASP A 126 -16.86 -8.30 -5.69
CA ASP A 126 -16.58 -9.42 -6.60
C ASP A 126 -16.67 -10.80 -5.90
N GLY A 127 -16.80 -10.80 -4.57
CA GLY A 127 -16.91 -12.00 -3.74
C GLY A 127 -15.55 -12.52 -3.26
N ASN A 128 -14.46 -11.82 -3.54
CA ASN A 128 -13.16 -12.17 -3.00
C ASN A 128 -13.06 -11.77 -1.53
N ALA A 129 -12.74 -12.73 -0.66
CA ALA A 129 -12.59 -12.48 0.77
C ALA A 129 -11.26 -11.79 1.13
N LEU A 130 -10.30 -11.75 0.19
CA LEU A 130 -9.02 -11.09 0.40
C LEU A 130 -9.15 -9.56 0.29
N PRO A 131 -8.39 -8.81 1.10
CA PRO A 131 -8.13 -7.39 0.81
C PRO A 131 -7.56 -7.22 -0.60
N VAL A 132 -7.88 -6.11 -1.26
CA VAL A 132 -7.49 -5.84 -2.66
C VAL A 132 -5.98 -6.00 -2.86
N ILE A 133 -5.16 -5.47 -1.95
CA ILE A 133 -3.69 -5.59 -2.05
C ILE A 133 -3.22 -7.05 -2.02
N ASP A 134 -3.82 -7.88 -1.18
CA ASP A 134 -3.46 -9.30 -1.07
C ASP A 134 -3.94 -10.09 -2.29
N SER A 135 -5.14 -9.77 -2.78
CA SER A 135 -5.69 -10.32 -4.02
C SER A 135 -4.82 -9.98 -5.23
N GLU A 136 -4.30 -8.76 -5.31
CA GLU A 136 -3.52 -8.28 -6.44
C GLU A 136 -2.04 -8.68 -6.40
N MET A 137 -1.57 -9.28 -5.29
CA MET A 137 -0.15 -9.60 -5.10
C MET A 137 0.46 -10.46 -6.24
N PRO A 138 -0.20 -11.51 -6.77
CA PRO A 138 0.32 -12.23 -7.93
C PRO A 138 0.49 -11.34 -9.17
N GLN A 139 -0.49 -10.50 -9.50
CA GLN A 139 -0.40 -9.60 -10.64
C GLN A 139 0.70 -8.53 -10.45
N ILE A 140 0.82 -7.97 -9.25
CA ILE A 140 1.89 -7.02 -8.94
C ILE A 140 3.25 -7.67 -9.18
N LEU A 141 3.46 -8.86 -8.61
CA LEU A 141 4.74 -9.57 -8.72
C LEU A 141 5.00 -10.02 -10.17
N GLN A 142 3.98 -10.44 -10.91
CA GLN A 142 4.11 -10.79 -12.31
C GLN A 142 4.53 -9.61 -13.17
N ARG A 143 3.86 -8.45 -13.02
CA ARG A 143 4.16 -7.23 -13.78
C ARG A 143 5.55 -6.66 -13.47
N LEU A 144 6.02 -6.87 -12.24
CA LEU A 144 7.38 -6.50 -11.83
C LEU A 144 8.42 -7.59 -12.15
N SER A 145 8.03 -8.66 -12.85
CA SER A 145 8.89 -9.80 -13.20
C SER A 145 9.52 -10.50 -11.99
N LEU A 146 8.90 -10.39 -10.81
CA LEU A 146 9.31 -11.02 -9.55
C LEU A 146 8.67 -12.41 -9.37
N TRP A 147 7.61 -12.71 -10.11
CA TRP A 147 6.94 -14.01 -10.11
C TRP A 147 6.46 -14.36 -11.53
N ARG A 148 6.34 -15.65 -11.84
CA ARG A 148 5.83 -16.14 -13.13
C ARG A 148 4.91 -17.34 -12.96
N PRO A 149 3.92 -17.55 -13.87
CA PRO A 149 3.11 -18.75 -13.88
C PRO A 149 3.98 -20.02 -13.87
N GLY A 150 3.60 -20.99 -13.04
CA GLY A 150 4.35 -22.21 -12.77
C GLY A 150 5.21 -22.17 -11.50
N GLN A 151 5.50 -20.98 -10.96
CA GLN A 151 6.08 -20.84 -9.62
C GLN A 151 5.01 -20.92 -8.53
N PRO A 152 5.37 -21.27 -7.27
CA PRO A 152 4.44 -21.21 -6.14
C PRO A 152 3.73 -19.87 -6.06
N LEU A 153 2.41 -19.87 -5.84
CA LEU A 153 1.62 -18.65 -5.75
C LEU A 153 2.12 -17.78 -4.57
N PRO A 154 2.22 -16.46 -4.74
CA PRO A 154 2.54 -15.57 -3.64
C PRO A 154 1.31 -15.46 -2.74
N LEU A 155 1.40 -16.06 -1.55
CA LEU A 155 0.31 -16.09 -0.59
C LEU A 155 0.48 -14.99 0.47
N PRO A 156 -0.63 -14.47 1.04
CA PRO A 156 -0.57 -13.63 2.23
C PRO A 156 0.00 -14.43 3.41
N ALA A 157 0.43 -13.71 4.46
CA ALA A 157 1.08 -14.32 5.63
C ALA A 157 0.20 -15.34 6.38
N SER A 158 -1.12 -15.19 6.30
CA SER A 158 -2.08 -16.13 6.87
C SER A 158 -3.43 -16.06 6.13
N GLY A 159 -4.30 -17.04 6.38
CA GLY A 159 -5.72 -16.94 6.01
C GLY A 159 -6.07 -17.27 4.56
N CYS A 160 -5.23 -18.02 3.83
CA CYS A 160 -5.55 -18.44 2.46
C CYS A 160 -5.66 -19.96 2.31
N SER A 161 -6.86 -20.51 2.52
CA SER A 161 -7.20 -21.88 2.14
C SER A 161 -7.43 -21.97 0.63
N LYS A 162 -7.02 -23.09 0.02
CA LYS A 162 -7.21 -23.42 -1.40
C LYS A 162 -6.91 -22.23 -2.34
N PRO A 163 -5.66 -21.73 -2.36
CA PRO A 163 -5.30 -20.60 -3.18
C PRO A 163 -5.52 -20.89 -4.67
N THR A 164 -6.27 -20.02 -5.33
CA THR A 164 -6.54 -20.10 -6.77
C THR A 164 -6.31 -18.74 -7.43
N LEU A 165 -5.91 -18.76 -8.70
CA LEU A 165 -5.73 -17.56 -9.49
C LEU A 165 -6.89 -17.42 -10.46
N LYS A 166 -7.67 -16.34 -10.35
CA LYS A 166 -8.78 -16.02 -11.26
C LYS A 166 -8.55 -14.65 -11.84
N ASN A 167 -8.41 -14.58 -13.17
CA ASN A 167 -8.10 -13.34 -13.91
C ASN A 167 -6.85 -12.60 -13.38
N GLY A 168 -5.85 -13.35 -12.87
CA GLY A 168 -4.62 -12.79 -12.31
C GLY A 168 -4.71 -12.33 -10.85
N ALA A 169 -5.89 -12.33 -10.24
CA ALA A 169 -6.09 -12.07 -8.82
C ALA A 169 -6.04 -13.37 -8.01
N LEU A 170 -5.49 -13.32 -6.79
CA LEU A 170 -5.51 -14.41 -5.82
C LEU A 170 -6.88 -14.50 -5.15
N TRP A 171 -7.37 -15.73 -5.01
CA TRP A 171 -8.61 -16.09 -4.31
C TRP A 171 -8.32 -17.18 -3.31
N CYS A 172 -9.01 -17.12 -2.17
CA CYS A 172 -8.92 -18.11 -1.11
C CYS A 172 -10.34 -18.58 -0.75
N MET A 173 -10.56 -19.89 -0.71
CA MET A 173 -11.87 -20.55 -0.53
C MET A 173 -11.78 -21.79 0.36
#